data_AF-A0A1K1N657-F1
#
_entry.id   AF-A0A1K1N657-F1
#
_cell.length_a   1.000
_cell.length_b   1.000
_cell.length_c   1.000
_cell.angle_alpha   90.00
_cell.angle_beta   90.00
_cell.angle_gamma   90.00
#
_symmetry.space_group_name_H-M   'P 1'
#
loop_
_entity.id
_entity.type
_entity.pdbx_description
1 polymer ?
#
loop_
_entity_poly.entity_id
_entity_poly.type
_entity_poly.pdbx_seq_one_letter_code
_entity_poly.pdbx_strand_id
1 'polypeptide(L)'
;MKQLVYKSLVVVTLFTCVNMHAQKQTKTFKEVFNVDKDAVLDLNTNNADIEFDTWNKDVIQIEATIEVEGMSKEEAEKYFTRNQMDILGNSKKVSVSTGGNSSKFYSKTDTFVNSRPIHFNSSSFPLRMSYDLDSIQFDIDNMQMDTIVISSLLSDKDFKFADFDYEEYEKNGKEYILKWQQNFQKDMGAKNEAEIKKWVAEVQKKSELIKIKSKIMAEKIKSKAIKLDTIHFNTNTFYSNPNTFYISLDGEAKNLKIKKTIKIKMPKSATIKMDVRHGKVKLAENTTNINANLSYASLLATTINGDKTYVNASYSPVYVTNWNVGQLKTSYAKNVDLKQVRELTLSAVSSNIEIENLLKSAFIKNDFGTVRIKSISSNFEDLDITITSGELEAVLPKSSYSIYVKGKSSNLLSPATLSLTKTTNQNITVHKGYNISKNTSKSVNIEASYSDVVLK
;
A
#
# COMPACT_ATOMS: atom_id res chain seq x y z
N MET A 1 90.06 41.05 -4.24
CA MET A 1 89.61 40.32 -3.02
C MET A 1 88.31 40.98 -2.57
N LYS A 2 87.16 40.33 -2.83
CA LYS A 2 86.31 39.59 -1.85
C LYS A 2 85.71 40.57 -0.80
N GLN A 3 84.40 40.76 -0.66
CA GLN A 3 83.26 39.83 -0.70
C GLN A 3 81.94 40.56 -1.00
N LEU A 4 81.10 39.96 -1.86
CA LEU A 4 79.66 40.19 -1.88
C LEU A 4 79.05 39.68 -0.56
N VAL A 5 78.17 40.48 0.05
CA VAL A 5 77.26 40.01 1.11
C VAL A 5 75.86 39.96 0.53
N TYR A 6 75.43 38.74 0.22
CA TYR A 6 74.05 38.33 -0.01
C TYR A 6 73.40 38.10 1.36
N LYS A 7 72.13 38.49 1.56
CA LYS A 7 71.17 37.69 2.37
C LYS A 7 69.72 38.20 2.30
N SER A 8 68.89 37.29 1.76
CA SER A 8 67.45 37.10 1.97
C SER A 8 66.45 38.10 1.36
N LEU A 9 66.18 37.87 0.07
CA LEU A 9 64.88 38.12 -0.54
C LEU A 9 63.90 37.03 -0.06
N VAL A 10 63.00 37.37 0.87
CA VAL A 10 61.88 36.49 1.23
C VAL A 10 60.84 36.57 0.12
N VAL A 11 60.83 35.55 -0.75
CA VAL A 11 59.72 35.32 -1.69
C VAL A 11 58.56 34.75 -0.88
N VAL A 12 57.56 35.59 -0.61
CA VAL A 12 56.26 35.15 -0.11
C VAL A 12 55.50 34.57 -1.30
N THR A 13 55.61 33.26 -1.48
CA THR A 13 54.81 32.51 -2.45
C THR A 13 53.36 32.53 -1.97
N LEU A 14 52.52 33.32 -2.64
CA LEU A 14 51.08 33.34 -2.43
C LEU A 14 50.52 31.98 -2.91
N PHE A 15 50.37 31.04 -1.98
CA PHE A 15 49.61 29.80 -2.22
C PHE A 15 48.15 30.20 -2.43
N THR A 16 47.72 30.35 -3.69
CA THR A 16 46.30 30.37 -4.03
C THR A 16 45.77 28.95 -3.84
N CYS A 17 45.34 28.65 -2.61
CA CYS A 17 44.44 27.53 -2.38
C CYS A 17 43.13 27.83 -3.12
N VAL A 18 43.03 27.37 -4.37
CA VAL A 18 41.77 27.30 -5.09
C VAL A 18 40.95 26.23 -4.40
N ASN A 19 40.23 26.62 -3.34
CA ASN A 19 39.17 25.81 -2.80
C ASN A 19 38.05 25.79 -3.85
N MET A 20 38.10 24.82 -4.77
CA MET A 20 36.99 24.44 -5.64
C MET A 20 35.85 23.88 -4.78
N HIS A 21 35.19 24.73 -4.01
CA HIS A 21 33.87 24.40 -3.49
C HIS A 21 32.90 24.50 -4.67
N ALA A 22 32.24 23.39 -5.01
CA ALA A 22 31.16 23.37 -5.98
C ALA A 22 30.16 24.50 -5.64
N GLN A 23 30.02 25.47 -6.54
CA GLN A 23 29.22 26.66 -6.26
C GLN A 23 27.73 26.28 -6.23
N LYS A 24 27.07 26.50 -5.10
CA LYS A 24 25.64 26.26 -4.90
C LYS A 24 24.85 27.53 -5.26
N GLN A 25 23.95 27.43 -6.24
CA GLN A 25 23.03 28.50 -6.63
C GLN A 25 21.62 28.17 -6.12
N THR A 26 20.86 29.18 -5.68
CA THR A 26 19.53 28.97 -5.09
C THR A 26 18.54 30.01 -5.60
N LYS A 27 17.32 29.58 -5.95
CA LYS A 27 16.19 30.44 -6.27
C LYS A 27 15.02 30.11 -5.35
N THR A 28 14.40 31.14 -4.76
CA THR A 28 13.24 30.99 -3.88
C THR A 28 12.04 31.75 -4.44
N PHE A 29 10.87 31.13 -4.39
CA PHE A 29 9.57 31.66 -4.76
C PHE A 29 8.70 31.72 -3.50
N LYS A 30 8.07 32.85 -3.23
CA LYS A 30 7.21 33.06 -2.05
C LYS A 30 5.87 33.61 -2.48
N GLU A 31 4.82 32.91 -2.12
CA GLU A 31 3.44 33.30 -2.41
C GLU A 31 2.57 33.19 -1.16
N VAL A 32 1.60 34.09 -1.04
CA VAL A 32 0.69 34.19 0.10
C VAL A 32 -0.73 34.38 -0.41
N PHE A 33 -1.65 33.52 0.04
CA PHE A 33 -3.06 33.55 -0.35
C PHE A 33 -3.93 33.65 0.90
N ASN A 34 -4.84 34.63 0.93
CA ASN A 34 -5.95 34.61 1.88
C ASN A 34 -6.95 33.56 1.44
N VAL A 35 -7.41 32.71 2.37
CA VAL A 35 -8.24 31.55 2.05
C VAL A 35 -9.44 31.40 2.96
N ASP A 36 -10.48 30.75 2.46
CA ASP A 36 -11.65 30.35 3.22
C ASP A 36 -11.31 29.14 4.12
N LYS A 37 -12.11 28.88 5.15
CA LYS A 37 -11.84 27.81 6.14
C LYS A 37 -11.72 26.42 5.51
N ASP A 38 -12.45 26.15 4.44
CA ASP A 38 -12.52 24.87 3.74
C ASP A 38 -11.67 24.83 2.47
N ALA A 39 -10.73 25.76 2.32
CA ALA A 39 -9.90 25.83 1.13
C ALA A 39 -9.12 24.55 0.85
N VAL A 40 -8.98 24.24 -0.44
CA VAL A 40 -8.27 23.06 -0.93
C VAL A 40 -6.86 23.46 -1.39
N LEU A 41 -5.86 22.81 -0.81
CA LEU A 41 -4.49 22.87 -1.29
C LEU A 41 -4.22 21.68 -2.21
N ASP A 42 -4.00 21.93 -3.50
CA ASP A 42 -3.80 20.92 -4.54
C ASP A 42 -2.33 20.91 -5.02
N LEU A 43 -1.61 19.83 -4.73
CA LEU A 43 -0.18 19.70 -5.03
C LEU A 43 0.04 18.65 -6.11
N ASN A 44 0.78 19.00 -7.15
CA ASN A 44 1.21 18.07 -8.19
C ASN A 44 2.71 18.23 -8.43
N THR A 45 3.50 17.43 -7.73
CA THR A 45 4.94 17.63 -7.63
C THR A 45 5.73 16.41 -8.11
N ASN A 46 6.91 16.69 -8.66
CA ASN A 46 7.86 15.72 -9.14
C ASN A 46 9.27 16.11 -8.71
N ASN A 47 10.00 15.19 -8.07
CA ASN A 47 11.34 15.40 -7.54
C ASN A 47 11.41 16.59 -6.56
N ALA A 48 10.48 16.64 -5.61
CA ALA A 48 10.39 17.72 -4.63
C ALA A 48 10.08 17.20 -3.22
N ASP A 49 10.81 17.73 -2.24
CA ASP A 49 10.52 17.53 -0.83
C ASP A 49 9.48 18.56 -0.36
N ILE A 50 8.46 18.12 0.37
CA ILE A 50 7.36 18.95 0.85
C ILE A 50 7.30 18.87 2.37
N GLU A 51 7.25 20.03 3.02
CA GLU A 51 7.08 20.16 4.46
C GLU A 51 5.87 21.03 4.78
N PHE A 52 4.96 20.51 5.59
CA PHE A 52 3.76 21.21 6.02
C PHE A 52 3.89 21.67 7.47
N ASP A 53 3.32 22.84 7.74
CA ASP A 53 3.08 23.39 9.05
C ASP A 53 1.67 24.00 9.07
N THR A 54 1.05 24.05 10.24
CA THR A 54 -0.33 24.52 10.40
C THR A 54 -0.42 25.65 11.42
N TRP A 55 -1.34 26.58 11.20
CA TRP A 55 -1.57 27.73 12.08
C TRP A 55 -3.05 28.10 12.20
N ASN A 56 -3.34 29.05 13.08
CA ASN A 56 -4.67 29.61 13.28
C ASN A 56 -4.84 30.92 12.49
N LYS A 57 -4.46 30.93 11.21
CA LYS A 57 -4.66 32.06 10.29
C LYS A 57 -5.30 31.55 9.02
N ASP A 58 -6.20 32.35 8.46
CA ASP A 58 -6.92 32.07 7.20
C ASP A 58 -6.05 32.42 5.97
N VAL A 59 -4.80 31.95 6.00
CA VAL A 59 -3.78 32.24 5.01
C VAL A 59 -3.01 30.97 4.68
N ILE A 60 -2.76 30.73 3.40
CA ILE A 60 -1.78 29.75 2.93
C ILE A 60 -0.52 30.49 2.48
N GLN A 61 0.61 30.16 3.09
CA GLN A 61 1.93 30.67 2.71
C GLN A 61 2.76 29.53 2.12
N ILE A 62 3.30 29.75 0.92
CA ILE A 62 4.14 28.78 0.22
C ILE A 62 5.52 29.40 0.00
N GLU A 63 6.55 28.67 0.41
CA GLU A 63 7.95 28.99 0.12
C GLU A 63 8.57 27.81 -0.64
N ALA A 64 8.84 28.00 -1.92
CA ALA A 64 9.43 26.99 -2.77
C ALA A 64 10.86 27.36 -3.16
N THR A 65 11.81 26.45 -2.96
CA THR A 65 13.23 26.66 -3.18
C THR A 65 13.76 25.63 -4.17
N ILE A 66 14.53 26.10 -5.16
CA ILE A 66 15.31 25.26 -6.08
C ILE A 66 16.79 25.56 -5.81
N GLU A 67 17.53 24.54 -5.39
CA GLU A 67 18.98 24.59 -5.19
C GLU A 67 19.67 23.77 -6.28
N VAL A 68 20.68 24.35 -6.94
CA VAL A 68 21.51 23.66 -7.93
C VAL A 68 22.98 23.76 -7.54
N GLU A 69 23.70 22.63 -7.59
CA GLU A 69 25.15 22.55 -7.40
C GLU A 69 25.77 21.98 -8.68
N GLY A 70 26.94 22.52 -9.07
CA GLY A 70 27.68 22.06 -10.26
C GLY A 70 27.33 22.78 -11.57
N MET A 71 26.57 23.88 -11.53
CA MET A 71 26.26 24.74 -12.68
C MET A 71 26.94 26.11 -12.55
N SER A 72 27.25 26.76 -13.67
CA SER A 72 27.61 28.18 -13.69
C SER A 72 26.41 29.04 -13.27
N LYS A 73 26.66 30.32 -12.92
CA LYS A 73 25.56 31.25 -12.61
C LYS A 73 24.59 31.42 -13.78
N GLU A 74 25.08 31.59 -15.01
CA GLU A 74 24.20 31.76 -16.18
C GLU A 74 23.43 30.47 -16.52
N GLU A 75 24.05 29.30 -16.35
CA GLU A 75 23.39 28.00 -16.52
C GLU A 75 22.27 27.80 -15.49
N ALA A 76 22.54 28.14 -14.22
CA ALA A 76 21.58 28.08 -13.13
C ALA A 76 20.39 29.02 -13.37
N GLU A 77 20.63 30.25 -13.83
CA GLU A 77 19.55 31.19 -14.18
C GLU A 77 18.64 30.64 -15.30
N LYS A 78 19.24 30.10 -16.37
CA LYS A 78 18.45 29.42 -17.43
C LYS A 78 17.67 28.23 -16.88
N TYR A 79 18.26 27.46 -15.96
CA TYR A 79 17.57 26.35 -15.31
C TYR A 79 16.36 26.81 -14.51
N PHE A 80 16.52 27.85 -13.68
CA PHE A 80 15.44 28.38 -12.84
C PHE A 80 14.28 28.93 -13.67
N THR A 81 14.56 29.64 -14.77
CA THR A 81 13.53 30.16 -15.67
C THR A 81 12.74 29.04 -16.36
N ARG A 82 13.42 27.97 -16.81
CA ARG A 82 12.75 26.82 -17.46
C ARG A 82 11.98 25.93 -16.46
N ASN A 83 12.42 25.88 -15.22
CA ASN A 83 11.87 25.01 -14.17
C ASN A 83 11.11 25.78 -13.10
N GLN A 84 10.56 26.95 -13.44
CA GLN A 84 9.70 27.72 -12.55
C GLN A 84 8.54 26.85 -12.07
N MET A 85 8.22 26.97 -10.78
CA MET A 85 7.07 26.30 -10.19
C MET A 85 5.84 27.19 -10.35
N ASP A 86 4.73 26.59 -10.75
CA ASP A 86 3.46 27.31 -10.82
C ASP A 86 2.80 27.27 -9.46
N ILE A 87 2.59 28.45 -8.87
CA ILE A 87 1.89 28.63 -7.60
C ILE A 87 0.75 29.60 -7.87
N LEU A 88 -0.47 29.07 -7.96
CA LEU A 88 -1.66 29.82 -8.37
C LEU A 88 -2.78 29.55 -7.36
N GLY A 89 -3.58 30.56 -7.03
CA GLY A 89 -4.68 30.34 -6.09
C GLY A 89 -5.61 31.51 -5.91
N ASN A 90 -6.73 31.21 -5.26
CA ASN A 90 -7.72 32.16 -4.77
C ASN A 90 -8.22 31.70 -3.39
N SER A 91 -9.29 32.30 -2.88
CA SER A 91 -9.79 31.99 -1.53
C SER A 91 -10.21 30.53 -1.34
N LYS A 92 -10.63 29.84 -2.40
CA LYS A 92 -11.16 28.47 -2.33
C LYS A 92 -10.12 27.40 -2.62
N LYS A 93 -9.16 27.70 -3.50
CA LYS A 93 -8.19 26.71 -3.96
C LYS A 93 -6.83 27.36 -4.18
N VAL A 94 -5.79 26.74 -3.63
CA VAL A 94 -4.40 27.05 -3.91
C VAL A 94 -3.77 25.81 -4.55
N SER A 95 -3.05 26.00 -5.64
CA SER A 95 -2.44 24.92 -6.44
C SER A 95 -0.94 25.15 -6.58
N VAL A 96 -0.15 24.10 -6.40
CA VAL A 96 1.31 24.11 -6.62
C VAL A 96 1.69 22.99 -7.57
N SER A 97 2.39 23.31 -8.65
CA SER A 97 2.93 22.30 -9.56
C SER A 97 4.40 22.50 -9.92
N THR A 98 5.13 21.39 -10.01
CA THR A 98 6.53 21.39 -10.45
C THR A 98 6.66 20.78 -11.83
N GLY A 99 7.30 21.50 -12.76
CA GLY A 99 7.56 21.04 -14.13
C GLY A 99 6.97 22.00 -15.14
N GLY A 100 7.75 23.04 -15.48
CA GLY A 100 7.38 24.12 -16.38
C GLY A 100 6.95 23.61 -17.74
N ASN A 101 5.63 23.45 -17.90
CA ASN A 101 4.90 23.76 -19.11
C ASN A 101 3.41 23.75 -18.73
N SER A 102 2.77 24.89 -18.93
CA SER A 102 1.37 25.20 -18.62
C SER A 102 0.34 24.28 -19.31
N SER A 103 0.78 23.37 -20.18
CA SER A 103 -0.05 22.34 -20.81
C SER A 103 -0.54 21.26 -19.84
N LYS A 104 -0.05 21.20 -18.60
CA LYS A 104 -0.57 20.28 -17.56
C LYS A 104 -1.77 20.83 -16.78
N PHE A 105 -2.11 22.12 -16.90
CA PHE A 105 -3.30 22.70 -16.25
C PHE A 105 -4.61 22.37 -17.00
N TYR A 106 -4.54 22.04 -18.29
CA TYR A 106 -5.72 21.80 -19.15
C TYR A 106 -5.96 20.33 -19.54
N SER A 107 -5.14 19.38 -19.10
CA SER A 107 -5.31 17.96 -19.40
C SER A 107 -5.42 17.10 -18.14
N LYS A 108 -6.48 17.28 -17.36
CA LYS A 108 -7.03 16.19 -16.55
C LYS A 108 -8.56 16.34 -16.55
N THR A 109 -9.20 15.53 -17.38
CA THR A 109 -10.46 14.88 -16.99
C THR A 109 -10.37 14.48 -15.52
N ASP A 110 -11.47 14.51 -14.78
CA ASP A 110 -11.63 14.14 -13.35
C ASP A 110 -11.01 12.78 -12.97
N THR A 111 -9.69 12.67 -13.06
CA THR A 111 -8.87 11.49 -12.89
C THR A 111 -7.81 11.77 -11.83
N PHE A 112 -8.24 12.45 -10.76
CA PHE A 112 -8.06 11.77 -9.49
C PHE A 112 -8.89 10.51 -9.60
N VAL A 113 -8.27 9.43 -10.10
CA VAL A 113 -8.88 8.10 -10.12
C VAL A 113 -9.55 7.98 -8.77
N ASN A 114 -10.88 7.95 -8.81
CA ASN A 114 -11.75 7.97 -7.65
C ASN A 114 -11.02 7.29 -6.49
N SER A 115 -10.94 7.98 -5.35
CA SER A 115 -10.81 7.37 -4.03
C SER A 115 -11.94 6.36 -3.90
N ARG A 116 -11.83 5.25 -4.62
CA ARG A 116 -12.72 4.11 -4.57
C ARG A 116 -12.55 3.65 -3.14
N PRO A 117 -13.62 3.72 -2.33
CA PRO A 117 -13.55 3.22 -0.97
C PRO A 117 -12.88 1.86 -1.03
N ILE A 118 -11.93 1.60 -0.12
CA ILE A 118 -11.47 0.24 0.06
C ILE A 118 -12.69 -0.53 0.54
N HIS A 119 -13.32 -1.26 -0.38
CA HIS A 119 -14.50 -2.04 -0.08
C HIS A 119 -14.05 -3.29 0.69
N PHE A 120 -14.30 -3.30 2.00
CA PHE A 120 -14.33 -4.52 2.78
C PHE A 120 -15.70 -5.15 2.60
N ASN A 121 -15.73 -6.35 2.04
CA ASN A 121 -16.93 -7.15 2.02
C ASN A 121 -17.09 -7.78 3.41
N SER A 122 -17.76 -7.08 4.33
CA SER A 122 -18.07 -7.64 5.66
C SER A 122 -19.10 -8.78 5.60
N SER A 123 -19.81 -8.93 4.48
CA SER A 123 -20.85 -9.96 4.28
C SER A 123 -20.32 -11.39 4.21
N SER A 124 -19.00 -11.61 4.13
CA SER A 124 -18.39 -12.95 4.21
C SER A 124 -18.05 -13.37 5.63
N PHE A 125 -18.14 -12.47 6.62
CA PHE A 125 -17.97 -12.81 8.04
C PHE A 125 -19.33 -13.16 8.64
N PRO A 126 -19.46 -14.28 9.37
CA PRO A 126 -20.71 -14.58 10.06
C PRO A 126 -21.04 -13.41 11.00
N LEU A 127 -22.22 -12.81 10.82
CA LEU A 127 -22.78 -11.76 11.69
C LEU A 127 -22.52 -12.12 13.16
N ARG A 128 -22.23 -11.10 13.99
CA ARG A 128 -22.05 -11.20 15.45
C ARG A 128 -23.27 -11.90 16.07
N MET A 129 -23.19 -13.22 16.11
CA MET A 129 -24.26 -14.09 16.57
C MET A 129 -23.83 -14.57 17.95
N SER A 130 -24.26 -13.85 18.99
CA SER A 130 -24.29 -14.37 20.35
C SER A 130 -25.31 -15.50 20.40
N TYR A 131 -24.88 -16.74 20.20
CA TYR A 131 -25.79 -17.88 20.36
C TYR A 131 -25.23 -18.87 21.36
N ASP A 132 -26.15 -19.24 22.25
CA ASP A 132 -26.01 -20.27 23.26
C ASP A 132 -25.60 -21.58 22.60
N LEU A 133 -24.65 -22.26 23.24
CA LEU A 133 -23.74 -23.19 22.58
C LEU A 133 -24.25 -24.63 22.50
N ASP A 134 -25.52 -24.89 22.81
CA ASP A 134 -26.04 -26.27 22.94
C ASP A 134 -27.12 -26.66 21.91
N SER A 135 -27.49 -25.78 20.96
CA SER A 135 -28.61 -26.09 20.04
C SER A 135 -28.35 -25.86 18.55
N ILE A 136 -27.11 -25.63 18.11
CA ILE A 136 -26.82 -25.51 16.67
C ILE A 136 -25.79 -26.56 16.24
N GLN A 137 -26.29 -27.76 15.99
CA GLN A 137 -25.70 -28.71 15.06
C GLN A 137 -25.75 -28.06 13.67
N PHE A 138 -24.76 -27.22 13.34
CA PHE A 138 -24.57 -26.76 11.97
C PHE A 138 -24.18 -27.98 11.14
N ASP A 139 -25.06 -28.43 10.25
CA ASP A 139 -24.77 -29.44 9.25
C ASP A 139 -23.70 -28.90 8.29
N ILE A 140 -22.47 -29.39 8.48
CA ILE A 140 -21.26 -29.07 7.72
C ILE A 140 -21.23 -29.80 6.37
N ASP A 141 -22.33 -30.44 5.98
CA ASP A 141 -22.46 -31.19 4.73
C ASP A 141 -22.88 -30.33 3.53
N ASN A 142 -23.33 -29.08 3.72
CA ASN A 142 -24.03 -28.30 2.68
C ASN A 142 -23.35 -27.01 2.16
N MET A 143 -22.03 -26.83 2.28
CA MET A 143 -21.33 -25.73 1.58
C MET A 143 -20.34 -26.21 0.51
N GLN A 144 -20.91 -26.42 -0.68
CA GLN A 144 -20.41 -26.04 -2.01
C GLN A 144 -18.94 -26.34 -2.36
N MET A 145 -18.80 -27.43 -3.13
CA MET A 145 -17.66 -27.79 -3.96
C MET A 145 -17.62 -27.02 -5.30
N ASP A 146 -16.43 -26.54 -5.68
CA ASP A 146 -15.90 -26.47 -7.06
C ASP A 146 -16.64 -25.73 -8.21
N THR A 147 -17.50 -24.75 -7.96
CA THR A 147 -18.21 -24.05 -9.06
C THR A 147 -17.30 -23.15 -9.93
N ILE A 148 -16.25 -22.54 -9.35
CA ILE A 148 -15.41 -21.55 -10.06
C ILE A 148 -14.45 -22.21 -11.07
N VAL A 149 -13.94 -23.40 -10.75
CA VAL A 149 -13.04 -24.15 -11.64
C VAL A 149 -13.82 -24.70 -12.84
N ILE A 150 -15.06 -25.14 -12.61
CA ILE A 150 -15.94 -25.66 -13.65
C ILE A 150 -16.36 -24.52 -14.60
N SER A 151 -16.77 -23.37 -14.08
CA SER A 151 -17.25 -22.23 -14.89
C SER A 151 -16.19 -21.70 -15.88
N SER A 152 -14.93 -21.55 -15.48
CA SER A 152 -13.89 -21.02 -16.40
C SER A 152 -13.37 -22.03 -17.42
N LEU A 153 -13.61 -23.33 -17.20
CA LEU A 153 -13.18 -24.42 -18.09
C LEU A 153 -14.25 -24.78 -19.14
N LEU A 154 -15.51 -24.45 -18.89
CA LEU A 154 -16.66 -24.81 -19.73
C LEU A 154 -16.97 -23.78 -20.83
N SER A 155 -16.32 -22.61 -20.85
CA SER A 155 -16.63 -21.53 -21.80
C SER A 155 -16.09 -21.75 -23.23
N ASP A 156 -15.35 -22.84 -23.47
CA ASP A 156 -14.59 -23.02 -24.72
C ASP A 156 -15.25 -23.98 -25.74
N LYS A 157 -16.40 -24.60 -25.42
CA LYS A 157 -17.17 -25.40 -26.40
C LYS A 157 -18.68 -25.32 -26.20
N ASP A 158 -19.40 -25.21 -27.32
CA ASP A 158 -20.86 -25.14 -27.46
C ASP A 158 -21.57 -26.43 -26.99
N PHE A 159 -21.66 -26.62 -25.68
CA PHE A 159 -22.60 -27.56 -25.09
C PHE A 159 -23.81 -26.77 -24.56
N LYS A 160 -25.00 -27.07 -25.09
CA LYS A 160 -26.25 -26.54 -24.56
C LYS A 160 -26.76 -27.47 -23.46
N PHE A 161 -26.79 -26.96 -22.23
CA PHE A 161 -27.19 -27.71 -21.04
C PHE A 161 -28.70 -27.60 -20.82
N ALA A 162 -29.29 -28.62 -20.18
CA ALA A 162 -30.61 -28.49 -19.59
C ALA A 162 -30.53 -27.57 -18.37
N ASP A 163 -31.46 -26.62 -18.26
CA ASP A 163 -31.48 -25.60 -17.21
C ASP A 163 -31.56 -26.26 -15.82
N PHE A 164 -30.73 -25.76 -14.90
CA PHE A 164 -30.65 -26.26 -13.52
C PHE A 164 -31.77 -25.61 -12.69
N ASP A 165 -32.69 -26.42 -12.17
CA ASP A 165 -33.81 -25.95 -11.37
C ASP A 165 -33.39 -25.79 -9.90
N TYR A 166 -33.13 -24.55 -9.52
CA TYR A 166 -32.67 -24.20 -8.17
C TYR A 166 -33.76 -24.39 -7.11
N GLU A 167 -35.04 -24.22 -7.44
CA GLU A 167 -36.13 -24.36 -6.46
C GLU A 167 -36.38 -25.83 -6.10
N GLU A 168 -36.22 -26.74 -7.06
CA GLU A 168 -36.36 -28.17 -6.81
C GLU A 168 -35.11 -28.77 -6.13
N TYR A 169 -33.93 -28.20 -6.40
CA TYR A 169 -32.71 -28.51 -5.65
C TYR A 169 -32.80 -28.10 -4.18
N GLU A 170 -33.32 -26.92 -3.85
CA GLU A 170 -33.48 -26.50 -2.44
C GLU A 170 -34.40 -27.43 -1.65
N LYS A 171 -35.43 -28.00 -2.30
CA LYS A 171 -36.39 -28.89 -1.66
C LYS A 171 -35.91 -30.35 -1.54
N ASN A 172 -35.26 -30.87 -2.58
CA ASN A 172 -34.97 -32.30 -2.71
C ASN A 172 -33.47 -32.62 -2.70
N GLY A 173 -32.60 -31.61 -2.62
CA GLY A 173 -31.16 -31.70 -2.37
C GLY A 173 -30.46 -32.83 -3.13
N LYS A 174 -29.94 -33.82 -2.38
CA LYS A 174 -29.20 -34.98 -2.91
C LYS A 174 -30.01 -35.83 -3.89
N GLU A 175 -31.32 -35.99 -3.70
CA GLU A 175 -32.15 -36.80 -4.60
C GLU A 175 -32.37 -36.11 -5.95
N TYR A 176 -32.53 -34.77 -5.93
CA TYR A 176 -32.57 -33.97 -7.16
C TYR A 176 -31.23 -34.02 -7.89
N ILE A 177 -30.11 -33.88 -7.17
CA ILE A 177 -28.76 -34.01 -7.76
C ILE A 177 -28.56 -35.39 -8.40
N LEU A 178 -28.97 -36.47 -7.73
CA LEU A 178 -28.86 -37.83 -8.27
C LEU A 178 -29.71 -38.02 -9.53
N LYS A 179 -30.94 -37.51 -9.55
CA LYS A 179 -31.81 -37.52 -10.73
C LYS A 179 -31.28 -36.63 -11.85
N TRP A 180 -30.80 -35.43 -11.52
CA TRP A 180 -30.20 -34.48 -12.45
C TRP A 180 -28.90 -35.05 -13.05
N GLN A 181 -28.08 -35.74 -12.25
CA GLN A 181 -26.86 -36.42 -12.70
C GLN A 181 -27.17 -37.65 -13.55
N GLN A 182 -28.21 -38.42 -13.24
CA GLN A 182 -28.68 -39.54 -14.08
C GLN A 182 -29.30 -39.05 -15.40
N ASN A 183 -30.01 -37.93 -15.37
CA ASN A 183 -30.54 -37.27 -16.57
C ASN A 183 -29.40 -36.66 -17.40
N PHE A 184 -28.38 -36.07 -16.76
CA PHE A 184 -27.15 -35.58 -17.40
C PHE A 184 -26.39 -36.71 -18.11
N GLN A 185 -26.29 -37.89 -17.49
CA GLN A 185 -25.71 -39.08 -18.13
C GLN A 185 -26.55 -39.62 -19.30
N LYS A 186 -27.87 -39.40 -19.29
CA LYS A 186 -28.78 -39.78 -20.39
C LYS A 186 -28.76 -38.78 -21.55
N ASP A 187 -28.72 -37.48 -21.27
CA ASP A 187 -28.73 -36.39 -22.25
C ASP A 187 -27.38 -36.23 -22.98
N MET A 188 -26.28 -36.60 -22.32
CA MET A 188 -24.94 -36.76 -22.93
C MET A 188 -24.83 -38.07 -23.74
N GLY A 189 -25.88 -38.42 -24.48
CA GLY A 189 -26.08 -39.72 -25.11
C GLY A 189 -24.82 -40.35 -25.70
N ALA A 190 -24.49 -41.54 -25.20
CA ALA A 190 -23.64 -42.57 -25.83
C ALA A 190 -22.41 -42.07 -26.64
N LYS A 191 -21.62 -41.12 -26.12
CA LYS A 191 -20.30 -40.80 -26.68
C LYS A 191 -19.19 -41.09 -25.67
N ASN A 192 -18.59 -42.25 -25.91
CA ASN A 192 -17.33 -42.83 -25.41
C ASN A 192 -16.73 -42.23 -24.13
N GLU A 193 -16.83 -43.00 -23.05
CA GLU A 193 -16.14 -42.83 -21.76
C GLU A 193 -14.62 -42.52 -21.90
N ALA A 194 -14.00 -42.98 -23.00
CA ALA A 194 -12.61 -42.70 -23.35
C ALA A 194 -12.32 -41.23 -23.68
N GLU A 195 -13.28 -40.50 -24.26
CA GLU A 195 -13.14 -39.08 -24.62
C GLU A 195 -13.29 -38.19 -23.38
N ILE A 196 -14.18 -38.59 -22.46
CA ILE A 196 -14.34 -37.97 -21.13
C ILE A 196 -13.08 -38.17 -20.29
N LYS A 197 -12.52 -39.38 -20.23
CA LYS A 197 -11.26 -39.64 -19.50
C LYS A 197 -10.08 -38.86 -20.10
N LYS A 198 -10.00 -38.71 -21.42
CA LYS A 198 -9.01 -37.86 -22.08
C LYS A 198 -9.18 -36.39 -21.72
N TRP A 199 -10.41 -35.88 -21.74
CA TRP A 199 -10.71 -34.50 -21.37
C TRP A 199 -10.36 -34.19 -19.92
N VAL A 200 -10.72 -35.06 -18.97
CA VAL A 200 -10.35 -34.92 -17.55
C VAL A 200 -8.83 -34.91 -17.37
N ALA A 201 -8.11 -35.81 -18.05
CA ALA A 201 -6.65 -35.86 -18.01
C ALA A 201 -5.98 -34.62 -18.63
N GLU A 202 -6.57 -34.05 -19.69
CA GLU A 202 -6.07 -32.85 -20.35
C GLU A 202 -6.30 -31.59 -19.50
N VAL A 203 -7.45 -31.52 -18.82
CA VAL A 203 -7.77 -30.47 -17.83
C VAL A 203 -6.80 -30.55 -16.65
N GLN A 204 -6.52 -31.74 -16.13
CA GLN A 204 -5.54 -31.93 -15.05
C GLN A 204 -4.13 -31.48 -15.48
N LYS A 205 -3.67 -31.88 -16.67
CA LYS A 205 -2.38 -31.43 -17.22
C LYS A 205 -2.32 -29.91 -17.40
N LYS A 206 -3.38 -29.26 -17.89
CA LYS A 206 -3.43 -27.81 -18.02
C LYS A 206 -3.39 -27.11 -16.65
N SER A 207 -4.04 -27.67 -15.64
CA SER A 207 -3.99 -27.14 -14.27
C SER A 207 -2.59 -27.21 -13.66
N GLU A 208 -1.85 -28.30 -13.90
CA GLU A 208 -0.48 -28.45 -13.45
C GLU A 208 0.47 -27.53 -14.20
N LEU A 209 0.30 -27.37 -15.52
CA LEU A 209 1.07 -26.43 -16.33
C LEU A 209 0.87 -24.97 -15.89
N ILE A 210 -0.35 -24.60 -15.47
CA ILE A 210 -0.63 -23.27 -14.92
C ILE A 210 0.06 -23.09 -13.56
N LYS A 211 0.04 -24.11 -12.69
CA LYS A 211 0.80 -24.09 -11.41
C LYS A 211 2.31 -24.02 -11.62
N ILE A 212 2.84 -24.70 -12.63
CA ILE A 212 4.26 -24.67 -12.99
C ILE A 212 4.62 -23.30 -13.57
N LYS A 213 3.81 -22.76 -14.48
CA LYS A 213 4.02 -21.41 -15.05
C LYS A 213 3.93 -20.32 -13.97
N SER A 214 3.01 -20.43 -13.01
CA SER A 214 2.92 -19.48 -11.89
C SER A 214 4.12 -19.58 -10.96
N LYS A 215 4.63 -20.79 -10.67
CA LYS A 215 5.88 -20.99 -9.91
C LYS A 215 7.10 -20.43 -10.65
N ILE A 216 7.25 -20.70 -11.95
CA ILE A 216 8.33 -20.15 -12.79
C ILE A 216 8.24 -18.63 -12.86
N MET A 217 7.04 -18.06 -12.91
CA MET A 217 6.85 -16.61 -12.90
C MET A 217 7.18 -16.01 -11.54
N ALA A 218 6.80 -16.66 -10.43
CA ALA A 218 7.16 -16.28 -9.07
C ALA A 218 8.68 -16.37 -8.83
N GLU A 219 9.36 -17.39 -9.35
CA GLU A 219 10.83 -17.51 -9.33
C GLU A 219 11.52 -16.50 -10.24
N LYS A 220 10.94 -16.16 -11.40
CA LYS A 220 11.43 -15.05 -12.23
C LYS A 220 11.27 -13.70 -11.53
N ILE A 221 10.19 -13.51 -10.77
CA ILE A 221 9.98 -12.30 -9.96
C ILE A 221 10.95 -12.28 -8.78
N LYS A 222 11.13 -13.40 -8.06
CA LYS A 222 12.13 -13.56 -6.98
C LYS A 222 13.55 -13.34 -7.49
N SER A 223 13.95 -13.95 -8.61
CA SER A 223 15.30 -13.78 -9.18
C SER A 223 15.55 -12.38 -9.73
N LYS A 224 14.50 -11.69 -10.21
CA LYS A 224 14.59 -10.28 -10.61
C LYS A 224 14.65 -9.34 -9.40
N ALA A 225 14.00 -9.70 -8.28
CA ALA A 225 14.13 -9.03 -6.98
C ALA A 225 15.50 -9.30 -6.32
N ILE A 226 16.04 -10.52 -6.42
CA ILE A 226 17.37 -10.90 -5.90
C ILE A 226 18.50 -10.29 -6.74
N LYS A 227 18.35 -10.18 -8.07
CA LYS A 227 19.26 -9.38 -8.91
C LYS A 227 19.20 -7.88 -8.58
N LEU A 228 18.07 -7.41 -8.02
CA LEU A 228 17.95 -6.06 -7.46
C LEU A 228 18.66 -5.96 -6.09
N ASP A 229 18.65 -7.02 -5.27
CA ASP A 229 19.34 -7.09 -3.97
C ASP A 229 20.88 -7.22 -4.07
N THR A 230 21.40 -7.81 -5.16
CA THR A 230 22.86 -7.96 -5.34
C THR A 230 23.54 -6.62 -5.68
N ILE A 231 22.76 -5.58 -5.96
CA ILE A 231 23.22 -4.21 -6.17
C ILE A 231 22.95 -3.42 -4.88
N HIS A 232 23.91 -3.52 -3.95
CA HIS A 232 24.12 -2.69 -2.75
C HIS A 232 23.11 -2.80 -1.57
N PHE A 233 23.48 -3.62 -0.57
CA PHE A 233 23.16 -3.35 0.83
C PHE A 233 24.43 -3.02 1.61
N ASN A 234 24.65 -1.73 1.84
CA ASN A 234 25.30 -1.25 3.05
C ASN A 234 24.30 -0.32 3.74
N THR A 235 23.96 -0.66 4.97
CA THR A 235 22.95 -0.03 5.81
C THR A 235 23.41 1.36 6.25
N ASN A 236 23.22 2.39 5.40
CA ASN A 236 23.23 3.79 5.82
C ASN A 236 22.72 4.80 4.77
N THR A 237 21.73 4.44 3.96
CA THR A 237 21.23 5.35 2.90
C THR A 237 19.71 5.33 2.83
N PHE A 238 19.09 6.37 3.41
CA PHE A 238 17.84 6.90 2.86
C PHE A 238 18.03 6.99 1.35
N TYR A 239 17.16 6.35 0.56
CA TYR A 239 17.17 6.28 -0.91
C TYR A 239 18.08 7.35 -1.54
N SER A 240 19.17 6.89 -2.17
CA SER A 240 20.17 7.68 -2.89
C SER A 240 19.54 8.92 -3.53
N ASN A 241 20.10 10.10 -3.23
CA ASN A 241 19.72 11.41 -3.77
C ASN A 241 19.04 11.30 -5.16
N PRO A 242 17.72 11.50 -5.30
CA PRO A 242 17.05 11.62 -6.61
C PRO A 242 17.47 12.89 -7.38
N ASN A 243 18.55 13.54 -6.92
CA ASN A 243 18.94 14.87 -7.27
C ASN A 243 20.24 14.91 -8.06
N THR A 244 20.97 13.80 -8.24
CA THR A 244 22.20 13.79 -9.04
C THR A 244 21.88 13.46 -10.49
N PHE A 245 21.98 14.44 -11.38
CA PHE A 245 21.80 14.28 -12.82
C PHE A 245 23.17 14.35 -13.51
N TYR A 246 23.47 13.37 -14.36
CA TYR A 246 24.56 13.44 -15.32
C TYR A 246 23.98 13.96 -16.63
N ILE A 247 24.31 15.20 -17.00
CA ILE A 247 23.98 15.73 -18.32
C ILE A 247 25.28 16.20 -18.95
N SER A 248 25.78 15.45 -19.93
CA SER A 248 26.81 15.94 -20.85
C SER A 248 26.11 16.67 -21.99
N LEU A 249 26.01 18.00 -21.92
CA LEU A 249 25.70 18.82 -23.10
C LEU A 249 26.96 19.14 -23.92
N ASP A 250 28.16 18.95 -23.33
CA ASP A 250 29.44 19.37 -23.89
C ASP A 250 30.46 18.22 -24.00
N GLY A 251 30.04 16.97 -23.76
CA GLY A 251 30.94 15.79 -23.73
C GLY A 251 31.67 15.56 -22.39
N GLU A 252 31.63 16.50 -21.44
CA GLU A 252 32.15 16.28 -20.07
C GLU A 252 31.04 15.89 -19.08
N ALA A 253 31.32 14.87 -18.26
CA ALA A 253 30.44 14.42 -17.20
C ALA A 253 30.45 15.42 -16.03
N LYS A 254 29.50 16.36 -16.03
CA LYS A 254 29.26 17.26 -14.88
C LYS A 254 28.31 16.57 -13.88
N ASN A 255 28.75 16.44 -12.63
CA ASN A 255 27.91 15.99 -11.51
C ASN A 255 26.98 17.15 -11.11
N LEU A 256 25.74 17.15 -11.60
CA LEU A 256 24.76 18.18 -11.24
C LEU A 256 23.90 17.69 -10.10
N LYS A 257 23.75 18.49 -9.03
CA LYS A 257 22.84 18.17 -7.93
C LYS A 257 21.72 19.20 -7.86
N ILE A 258 20.47 18.76 -8.01
CA ILE A 258 19.28 19.63 -8.07
C ILE A 258 18.33 19.26 -6.96
N LYS A 259 18.11 20.13 -5.98
CA LYS A 259 17.16 19.91 -4.88
C LYS A 259 16.00 20.89 -4.97
N LYS A 260 14.77 20.36 -4.92
CA LYS A 260 13.54 21.16 -4.82
C LYS A 260 12.91 20.95 -3.45
N THR A 261 12.53 22.02 -2.79
CA THR A 261 11.88 21.99 -1.48
C THR A 261 10.69 22.95 -1.46
N ILE A 262 9.54 22.51 -0.96
CA ILE A 262 8.32 23.30 -0.85
C ILE A 262 7.89 23.28 0.62
N LYS A 263 7.94 24.44 1.27
CA LYS A 263 7.44 24.63 2.63
C LYS A 263 6.09 25.31 2.58
N ILE A 264 5.12 24.75 3.28
CA ILE A 264 3.73 25.22 3.25
C ILE A 264 3.24 25.46 4.67
N LYS A 265 2.77 26.68 4.95
CA LYS A 265 2.00 27.00 6.15
C LYS A 265 0.54 27.19 5.78
N MET A 266 -0.38 26.53 6.47
CA MET A 266 -1.79 26.54 6.11
C MET A 266 -2.72 26.53 7.34
N PRO A 267 -4.00 26.95 7.19
CA PRO A 267 -5.00 26.79 8.25
C PRO A 267 -5.19 25.30 8.58
N LYS A 268 -5.47 24.97 9.84
CA LYS A 268 -5.73 23.59 10.27
C LYS A 268 -6.94 22.93 9.58
N SER A 269 -7.90 23.73 9.14
CA SER A 269 -9.14 23.28 8.51
C SER A 269 -9.02 23.04 7.00
N ALA A 270 -7.93 23.49 6.38
CA ALA A 270 -7.75 23.36 4.94
C ALA A 270 -7.48 21.89 4.54
N THR A 271 -8.06 21.48 3.42
CA THR A 271 -7.97 20.10 2.91
C THR A 271 -6.73 19.96 2.03
N ILE A 272 -5.95 18.90 2.22
CA ILE A 272 -4.75 18.64 1.42
C ILE A 272 -5.04 17.58 0.37
N LYS A 273 -4.82 17.93 -0.88
CA LYS A 273 -4.84 17.03 -2.04
C LYS A 273 -3.45 17.00 -2.65
N MET A 274 -2.84 15.83 -2.82
CA MET A 274 -1.49 15.73 -3.38
C MET A 274 -1.28 14.54 -4.32
N ASP A 275 -0.56 14.77 -5.40
CA ASP A 275 0.06 13.78 -6.31
C ASP A 275 1.56 14.08 -6.30
N VAL A 276 2.33 13.26 -5.58
CA VAL A 276 3.77 13.44 -5.38
C VAL A 276 4.52 12.27 -6.00
N ARG A 277 5.44 12.60 -6.90
CA ARG A 277 6.32 11.62 -7.58
C ARG A 277 7.75 11.93 -7.20
N HIS A 278 8.46 10.98 -6.61
CA HIS A 278 9.85 11.15 -6.17
C HIS A 278 10.03 12.33 -5.19
N GLY A 279 10.14 12.03 -3.89
CA GLY A 279 10.38 13.07 -2.89
C GLY A 279 10.06 12.63 -1.48
N LYS A 280 10.16 13.56 -0.54
CA LYS A 280 9.79 13.33 0.86
C LYS A 280 8.64 14.24 1.24
N VAL A 281 7.59 13.69 1.83
CA VAL A 281 6.45 14.45 2.36
C VAL A 281 6.47 14.36 3.87
N LYS A 282 6.63 15.51 4.54
CA LYS A 282 6.49 15.64 5.99
C LYS A 282 5.23 16.46 6.28
N LEU A 283 4.21 15.79 6.82
CA LEU A 283 2.97 16.43 7.22
C LEU A 283 3.14 17.27 8.49
N ALA A 284 2.22 18.21 8.68
CA ALA A 284 2.11 18.97 9.91
C ALA A 284 1.68 18.06 11.07
N GLU A 285 1.92 18.50 12.30
CA GLU A 285 1.72 17.69 13.51
C GLU A 285 0.31 17.08 13.60
N ASN A 286 -0.73 17.85 13.24
CA ASN A 286 -2.13 17.44 13.30
C ASN A 286 -2.82 17.69 11.97
N THR A 287 -2.73 16.73 11.05
CA THR A 287 -3.29 16.89 9.70
C THR A 287 -4.60 16.10 9.57
N THR A 288 -5.64 16.74 9.01
CA THR A 288 -6.99 16.17 8.87
C THR A 288 -7.43 16.10 7.41
N ASN A 289 -8.18 15.05 7.04
CA ASN A 289 -8.84 14.88 5.74
C ASN A 289 -7.88 15.02 4.54
N ILE A 290 -6.87 14.14 4.49
CA ILE A 290 -5.86 14.17 3.43
C ILE A 290 -6.25 13.24 2.29
N ASN A 291 -6.08 13.68 1.05
CA ASN A 291 -6.11 12.82 -0.12
C ASN A 291 -4.74 12.82 -0.81
N ALA A 292 -3.97 11.74 -0.64
CA ALA A 292 -2.58 11.67 -1.11
C ALA A 292 -2.35 10.49 -2.06
N ASN A 293 -1.75 10.77 -3.21
CA ASN A 293 -1.16 9.78 -4.11
C ASN A 293 0.36 9.98 -4.10
N LEU A 294 1.08 8.95 -3.65
CA LEU A 294 2.53 8.96 -3.48
C LEU A 294 3.14 7.86 -4.35
N SER A 295 4.07 8.24 -5.23
CA SER A 295 4.81 7.30 -6.09
C SER A 295 6.30 7.54 -5.92
N TYR A 296 7.02 6.54 -5.39
CA TYR A 296 8.43 6.68 -5.01
C TYR A 296 8.68 7.86 -4.05
N ALA A 297 7.71 8.18 -3.20
CA ALA A 297 7.74 9.32 -2.31
C ALA A 297 7.45 8.91 -0.87
N SER A 298 8.36 9.18 0.06
CA SER A 298 8.17 8.76 1.46
C SER A 298 7.20 9.68 2.19
N LEU A 299 6.31 9.12 3.01
CA LEU A 299 5.43 9.87 3.90
C LEU A 299 5.92 9.79 5.35
N LEU A 300 6.06 10.94 5.99
CA LEU A 300 6.26 11.08 7.43
C LEU A 300 5.13 11.91 8.04
N ALA A 301 4.42 11.34 9.00
CA ALA A 301 3.32 12.01 9.69
C ALA A 301 3.33 11.75 11.19
N THR A 302 3.07 12.79 11.99
CA THR A 302 2.83 12.63 13.43
C THR A 302 1.41 12.13 13.64
N THR A 303 0.39 12.91 13.26
CA THR A 303 -1.02 12.52 13.42
C THR A 303 -1.78 12.69 12.12
N ILE A 304 -2.48 11.62 11.71
CA ILE A 304 -3.44 11.60 10.60
C ILE A 304 -4.84 11.37 11.16
N ASN A 305 -5.78 12.23 10.79
CA ASN A 305 -7.16 12.19 11.26
C ASN A 305 -8.16 12.54 10.15
N GLY A 306 -9.46 12.33 10.40
CA GLY A 306 -10.54 12.65 9.48
C GLY A 306 -10.98 11.45 8.64
N ASP A 307 -12.27 11.17 8.67
CA ASP A 307 -12.94 10.06 8.00
C ASP A 307 -12.79 10.10 6.47
N LYS A 308 -12.56 11.28 5.90
CA LYS A 308 -12.29 11.49 4.47
C LYS A 308 -10.82 11.27 4.08
N THR A 309 -9.98 10.83 5.01
CA THR A 309 -8.56 10.56 4.73
C THR A 309 -8.39 9.32 3.86
N TYR A 310 -7.64 9.49 2.76
CA TYR A 310 -7.21 8.45 1.86
C TYR A 310 -5.75 8.67 1.43
N VAL A 311 -4.89 7.69 1.74
CA VAL A 311 -3.48 7.70 1.33
C VAL A 311 -3.22 6.49 0.43
N ASN A 312 -2.71 6.72 -0.77
CA ASN A 312 -2.30 5.71 -1.72
C ASN A 312 -0.79 5.80 -1.98
N ALA A 313 -0.03 4.81 -1.52
CA ALA A 313 1.42 4.80 -1.52
C ALA A 313 1.97 3.65 -2.37
N SER A 314 2.55 3.98 -3.53
CA SER A 314 3.18 3.02 -4.45
C SER A 314 4.70 3.16 -4.40
N TYR A 315 5.43 2.07 -4.13
CA TYR A 315 6.89 2.07 -3.93
C TYR A 315 7.37 3.13 -2.92
N SER A 316 6.50 3.42 -1.95
CA SER A 316 6.58 4.60 -1.11
C SER A 316 6.55 4.17 0.35
N PRO A 317 7.65 4.36 1.11
CA PRO A 317 7.65 4.11 2.55
C PRO A 317 6.68 5.03 3.28
N VAL A 318 5.99 4.51 4.29
CA VAL A 318 5.01 5.27 5.09
C VAL A 318 5.34 5.12 6.56
N TYR A 319 5.51 6.24 7.26
CA TYR A 319 5.77 6.29 8.69
C TYR A 319 4.76 7.20 9.36
N VAL A 320 3.89 6.64 10.20
CA VAL A 320 2.84 7.40 10.91
C VAL A 320 2.88 7.07 12.39
N THR A 321 2.95 8.10 13.23
CA THR A 321 2.94 7.91 14.69
C THR A 321 1.52 7.59 15.18
N ASN A 322 0.54 8.41 14.83
CA ASN A 322 -0.86 8.26 15.24
C ASN A 322 -1.78 8.26 14.01
N TRP A 323 -2.33 7.09 13.68
CA TRP A 323 -3.37 6.93 12.67
C TRP A 323 -4.73 6.83 13.36
N ASN A 324 -5.50 7.92 13.36
CA ASN A 324 -6.76 7.96 14.12
C ASN A 324 -7.94 7.38 13.36
N VAL A 325 -8.08 7.72 12.08
CA VAL A 325 -9.14 7.24 11.20
C VAL A 325 -8.73 7.52 9.76
N GLY A 326 -9.06 6.60 8.84
CA GLY A 326 -8.83 6.80 7.41
C GLY A 326 -8.47 5.51 6.70
N GLN A 327 -8.22 5.64 5.40
CA GLN A 327 -7.90 4.55 4.51
C GLN A 327 -6.45 4.64 4.01
N LEU A 328 -5.73 3.52 4.04
CA LEU A 328 -4.38 3.39 3.52
C LEU A 328 -4.36 2.30 2.44
N LYS A 329 -3.87 2.65 1.26
CA LYS A 329 -3.57 1.71 0.19
C LYS A 329 -2.07 1.70 -0.07
N THR A 330 -1.46 0.53 -0.09
CA THR A 330 -0.04 0.40 -0.39
C THR A 330 0.21 -0.62 -1.50
N SER A 331 1.20 -0.33 -2.34
CA SER A 331 1.59 -1.22 -3.43
C SER A 331 3.11 -1.23 -3.54
N TYR A 332 3.73 -2.40 -3.34
CA TYR A 332 5.19 -2.56 -3.38
C TYR A 332 5.93 -1.66 -2.37
N ALA A 333 5.30 -1.36 -1.23
CA ALA A 333 5.91 -0.54 -0.18
C ALA A 333 6.79 -1.42 0.73
N LYS A 334 8.08 -1.11 0.77
CA LYS A 334 9.07 -1.89 1.53
C LYS A 334 8.85 -1.82 3.05
N ASN A 335 8.44 -0.64 3.54
CA ASN A 335 8.27 -0.34 4.96
C ASN A 335 7.02 0.53 5.13
N VAL A 336 6.05 0.02 5.89
CA VAL A 336 4.84 0.75 6.31
C VAL A 336 4.73 0.59 7.82
N ASP A 337 5.19 1.59 8.55
CA ASP A 337 5.32 1.53 10.00
C ASP A 337 4.30 2.48 10.64
N LEU A 338 3.33 1.88 11.35
CA LEU A 338 2.23 2.57 12.02
C LEU A 338 2.34 2.32 13.53
N LYS A 339 2.69 3.34 14.31
CA LYS A 339 2.94 3.14 15.76
C LYS A 339 1.64 2.95 16.55
N GLN A 340 0.70 3.87 16.42
CA GLN A 340 -0.60 3.80 17.07
C GLN A 340 -1.69 3.90 16.01
N VAL A 341 -2.56 2.89 15.95
CA VAL A 341 -3.67 2.82 15.02
C VAL A 341 -4.97 2.73 15.80
N ARG A 342 -5.85 3.73 15.67
CA ARG A 342 -7.18 3.68 16.29
C ARG A 342 -8.18 3.00 15.38
N GLU A 343 -8.47 3.58 14.22
CA GLU A 343 -9.36 3.01 13.21
C GLU A 343 -8.69 3.05 11.83
N LEU A 344 -8.52 1.90 11.18
CA LEU A 344 -7.82 1.82 9.89
C LEU A 344 -8.49 0.84 8.94
N THR A 345 -8.63 1.29 7.69
CA THR A 345 -8.92 0.41 6.55
C THR A 345 -7.69 0.34 5.66
N LEU A 346 -7.09 -0.84 5.53
CA LEU A 346 -5.82 -1.05 4.84
C LEU A 346 -5.98 -2.05 3.69
N SER A 347 -5.49 -1.67 2.51
CA SER A 347 -5.30 -2.59 1.38
C SER A 347 -3.85 -2.55 0.91
N ALA A 348 -3.16 -3.66 1.07
CA ALA A 348 -1.74 -3.79 0.76
C ALA A 348 -1.52 -4.85 -0.33
N VAL A 349 -0.68 -4.52 -1.31
CA VAL A 349 -0.20 -5.48 -2.31
C VAL A 349 1.32 -5.52 -2.28
N SER A 350 1.90 -6.70 -2.12
CA SER A 350 3.36 -6.90 -2.07
C SER A 350 4.07 -5.90 -1.15
N SER A 351 3.51 -5.66 0.04
CA SER A 351 4.00 -4.66 0.99
C SER A 351 4.22 -5.27 2.37
N ASN A 352 5.15 -4.70 3.14
CA ASN A 352 5.39 -5.09 4.53
C ASN A 352 4.79 -4.05 5.46
N ILE A 353 3.86 -4.49 6.29
CA ILE A 353 3.09 -3.65 7.21
C ILE A 353 3.48 -4.00 8.64
N GLU A 354 3.85 -3.01 9.42
CA GLU A 354 4.05 -3.13 10.87
C GLU A 354 3.14 -2.16 11.62
N ILE A 355 2.26 -2.70 12.45
CA ILE A 355 1.41 -1.96 13.39
C ILE A 355 1.94 -2.24 14.80
N GLU A 356 2.48 -1.23 15.49
CA GLU A 356 2.99 -1.45 16.85
C GLU A 356 1.85 -1.63 17.86
N ASN A 357 0.82 -0.78 17.81
CA ASN A 357 -0.31 -0.82 18.74
C ASN A 357 -1.63 -0.56 18.00
N LEU A 358 -2.54 -1.54 18.00
CA LEU A 358 -3.92 -1.38 17.56
C LEU A 358 -4.81 -1.02 18.75
N LEU A 359 -5.46 0.15 18.71
CA LEU A 359 -6.22 0.69 19.83
C LEU A 359 -7.72 0.35 19.79
N LYS A 360 -8.34 0.35 18.61
CA LYS A 360 -9.79 0.15 18.48
C LYS A 360 -10.16 -0.84 17.36
N SER A 361 -10.05 -0.47 16.10
CA SER A 361 -10.44 -1.34 14.98
C SER A 361 -9.51 -1.27 13.78
N ALA A 362 -9.30 -2.40 13.11
CA ALA A 362 -8.59 -2.45 11.84
C ALA A 362 -9.20 -3.48 10.89
N PHE A 363 -9.35 -3.07 9.63
CA PHE A 363 -9.79 -3.90 8.52
C PHE A 363 -8.64 -3.96 7.53
N ILE A 364 -7.98 -5.11 7.40
CA ILE A 364 -6.73 -5.27 6.65
C ILE A 364 -6.91 -6.31 5.55
N LYS A 365 -6.61 -5.92 4.32
CA LYS A 365 -6.51 -6.83 3.18
C LYS A 365 -5.07 -6.80 2.68
N ASN A 366 -4.41 -7.95 2.67
CA ASN A 366 -3.05 -8.08 2.17
C ASN A 366 -2.99 -9.17 1.09
N ASP A 367 -2.56 -8.78 -0.11
CA ASP A 367 -2.27 -9.68 -1.20
C ASP A 367 -0.75 -9.66 -1.44
N PHE A 368 -0.07 -10.72 -0.98
CA PHE A 368 1.39 -10.83 -0.93
C PHE A 368 2.08 -9.84 0.02
N GLY A 369 3.03 -10.34 0.80
CA GLY A 369 3.80 -9.55 1.77
C GLY A 369 3.55 -9.98 3.20
N THR A 370 3.84 -9.08 4.14
CA THR A 370 3.81 -9.36 5.58
C THR A 370 2.93 -8.36 6.30
N VAL A 371 2.16 -8.83 7.29
CA VAL A 371 1.42 -7.99 8.23
C VAL A 371 1.83 -8.40 9.64
N ARG A 372 2.45 -7.48 10.38
CA ARG A 372 2.82 -7.67 11.78
C ARG A 372 2.04 -6.71 12.67
N ILE A 373 1.33 -7.24 13.66
CA ILE A 373 0.66 -6.47 14.72
C ILE A 373 1.32 -6.83 16.04
N LYS A 374 2.12 -5.91 16.60
CA LYS A 374 2.92 -6.18 17.81
C LYS A 374 2.10 -6.15 19.10
N SER A 375 0.98 -5.43 19.13
CA SER A 375 0.06 -5.43 20.25
C SER A 375 -1.33 -4.94 19.86
N ILE A 376 -2.33 -5.45 20.58
CA ILE A 376 -3.73 -5.05 20.47
C ILE A 376 -4.19 -4.60 21.85
N SER A 377 -4.82 -3.44 21.92
CA SER A 377 -5.39 -2.86 23.15
C SER A 377 -6.46 -3.76 23.74
N SER A 378 -6.57 -3.80 25.07
CA SER A 378 -7.66 -4.50 25.76
C SER A 378 -9.04 -3.94 25.43
N ASN A 379 -9.10 -2.70 24.92
CA ASN A 379 -10.33 -1.98 24.58
C ASN A 379 -10.67 -2.02 23.09
N PHE A 380 -9.98 -2.85 22.30
CA PHE A 380 -10.29 -3.02 20.89
C PHE A 380 -11.73 -3.52 20.67
N GLU A 381 -12.27 -3.26 19.49
CA GLU A 381 -13.61 -3.69 19.07
C GLU A 381 -13.52 -4.75 17.98
N ASP A 382 -12.81 -4.47 16.88
CA ASP A 382 -12.80 -5.34 15.71
C ASP A 382 -11.44 -5.42 15.02
N LEU A 383 -10.98 -6.64 14.76
CA LEU A 383 -9.83 -6.88 13.91
C LEU A 383 -10.22 -7.87 12.82
N ASP A 384 -10.35 -7.37 11.59
CA ASP A 384 -10.66 -8.19 10.41
C ASP A 384 -9.45 -8.20 9.48
N ILE A 385 -8.93 -9.38 9.20
CA ILE A 385 -7.76 -9.55 8.33
C ILE A 385 -8.08 -10.57 7.24
N THR A 386 -7.92 -10.16 5.98
CA THR A 386 -7.91 -11.06 4.83
C THR A 386 -6.49 -11.07 4.26
N ILE A 387 -5.85 -12.24 4.23
CA ILE A 387 -4.50 -12.41 3.70
C ILE A 387 -4.45 -13.48 2.62
N THR A 388 -3.82 -13.15 1.50
CA THR A 388 -3.61 -14.04 0.35
C THR A 388 -2.13 -14.14 0.03
N SER A 389 -1.58 -15.35 -0.01
CA SER A 389 -0.17 -15.62 -0.33
C SER A 389 0.82 -14.75 0.46
N GLY A 390 0.57 -14.56 1.76
CA GLY A 390 1.36 -13.71 2.65
C GLY A 390 1.58 -14.30 4.03
N GLU A 391 2.18 -13.51 4.91
CA GLU A 391 2.47 -13.88 6.30
C GLU A 391 1.79 -12.90 7.26
N LEU A 392 1.08 -13.43 8.25
CA LEU A 392 0.48 -12.66 9.33
C LEU A 392 1.13 -13.05 10.67
N GLU A 393 1.62 -12.06 11.40
CA GLU A 393 2.08 -12.22 12.78
C GLU A 393 1.31 -11.25 13.68
N ALA A 394 0.51 -11.75 14.62
CA ALA A 394 -0.28 -10.90 15.51
C ALA A 394 -0.17 -11.35 16.97
N VAL A 395 0.16 -10.39 17.85
CA VAL A 395 0.10 -10.58 19.31
C VAL A 395 -1.31 -10.25 19.78
N LEU A 396 -2.00 -11.26 20.31
CA LEU A 396 -3.39 -11.16 20.70
C LEU A 396 -3.55 -10.41 22.05
N PRO A 397 -4.69 -9.73 22.27
CA PRO A 397 -4.91 -9.00 23.51
C PRO A 397 -5.21 -9.95 24.67
N LYS A 398 -4.98 -9.51 25.91
CA LYS A 398 -5.31 -10.33 27.10
C LYS A 398 -6.79 -10.26 27.49
N SER A 399 -7.58 -9.37 26.88
CA SER A 399 -9.00 -9.19 27.19
C SER A 399 -9.89 -10.27 26.57
N SER A 400 -11.18 -10.31 26.92
CA SER A 400 -12.14 -11.23 26.30
C SER A 400 -12.50 -10.84 24.86
N TYR A 401 -12.41 -11.79 23.93
CA TYR A 401 -12.84 -11.63 22.52
C TYR A 401 -13.24 -12.99 21.92
N SER A 402 -14.08 -12.94 20.88
CA SER A 402 -14.34 -14.08 20.01
C SER A 402 -13.31 -14.11 18.87
N ILE A 403 -12.96 -15.31 18.42
CA ILE A 403 -11.99 -15.48 17.33
C ILE A 403 -12.53 -16.46 16.28
N TYR A 404 -12.38 -16.07 15.02
CA TYR A 404 -12.71 -16.86 13.85
C TYR A 404 -11.52 -16.84 12.89
N VAL A 405 -10.94 -18.01 12.61
CA VAL A 405 -9.85 -18.15 11.64
C VAL A 405 -10.25 -19.17 10.58
N LYS A 406 -10.36 -18.72 9.33
CA LYS A 406 -10.63 -19.55 8.16
C LYS A 406 -9.38 -19.60 7.30
N GLY A 407 -8.77 -20.77 7.20
CA GLY A 407 -7.61 -21.04 6.34
C GLY A 407 -8.00 -21.86 5.13
N LYS A 408 -7.60 -21.45 3.92
CA LYS A 408 -7.60 -22.27 2.70
C LYS A 408 -6.16 -22.62 2.35
N SER A 409 -5.79 -23.89 2.45
CA SER A 409 -4.39 -24.36 2.26
C SER A 409 -3.37 -23.46 2.97
N SER A 410 -3.67 -23.10 4.22
CA SER A 410 -2.92 -22.13 5.02
C SER A 410 -2.51 -22.76 6.35
N ASN A 411 -1.39 -22.31 6.90
CA ASN A 411 -0.93 -22.77 8.22
C ASN A 411 -1.37 -21.80 9.31
N LEU A 412 -1.72 -22.34 10.48
CA LEU A 412 -2.04 -21.57 11.67
C LEU A 412 -1.20 -22.08 12.84
N LEU A 413 -0.43 -21.18 13.43
CA LEU A 413 0.19 -21.34 14.75
C LEU A 413 -0.56 -20.46 15.73
N SER A 414 -1.07 -21.03 16.82
CA SER A 414 -1.85 -20.33 17.84
C SER A 414 -1.40 -20.73 19.24
N PRO A 415 -1.46 -19.84 20.24
CA PRO A 415 -1.11 -20.17 21.61
C PRO A 415 -2.09 -21.20 22.21
N ALA A 416 -1.57 -22.07 23.07
CA ALA A 416 -2.36 -23.12 23.74
C ALA A 416 -3.43 -22.55 24.70
N THR A 417 -3.34 -21.27 25.06
CA THR A 417 -4.29 -20.56 25.93
C THR A 417 -5.62 -20.27 25.25
N LEU A 418 -5.71 -20.32 23.92
CA LEU A 418 -6.94 -20.09 23.17
C LEU A 418 -7.84 -21.33 23.17
N SER A 419 -9.10 -21.15 23.55
CA SER A 419 -10.12 -22.19 23.41
C SER A 419 -10.61 -22.24 21.96
N LEU A 420 -9.99 -23.09 21.12
CA LEU A 420 -10.34 -23.24 19.70
C LEU A 420 -10.95 -24.59 19.39
N THR A 421 -12.10 -24.60 18.74
CA THR A 421 -12.69 -25.76 18.06
C THR A 421 -12.27 -25.73 16.60
N LYS A 422 -11.69 -26.83 16.11
CA LYS A 422 -11.26 -26.99 14.72
C LYS A 422 -12.26 -27.83 13.95
N THR A 423 -12.66 -27.34 12.77
CA THR A 423 -13.37 -28.11 11.75
C THR A 423 -12.56 -28.07 10.46
N THR A 424 -12.46 -29.20 9.76
CA THR A 424 -11.77 -29.29 8.48
C THR A 424 -12.73 -29.83 7.43
N ASN A 425 -12.83 -29.15 6.29
CA ASN A 425 -13.50 -29.66 5.10
C ASN A 425 -12.53 -29.48 3.91
N GLN A 426 -12.00 -30.59 3.40
CA GLN A 426 -11.00 -30.62 2.34
C GLN A 426 -9.78 -29.73 2.61
N ASN A 427 -9.57 -28.69 1.80
CA ASN A 427 -8.47 -27.74 1.93
C ASN A 427 -8.82 -26.52 2.80
N ILE A 428 -10.02 -26.47 3.36
CA ILE A 428 -10.48 -25.40 4.24
C ILE A 428 -10.46 -25.89 5.69
N THR A 429 -9.73 -25.17 6.53
CA THR A 429 -9.75 -25.32 7.99
C THR A 429 -10.44 -24.11 8.60
N VAL A 430 -11.33 -24.34 9.55
CA VAL A 430 -11.99 -23.29 10.32
C VAL A 430 -11.69 -23.53 11.79
N HIS A 431 -11.15 -22.52 12.45
CA HIS A 431 -10.95 -22.48 13.89
C HIS A 431 -11.89 -21.42 14.47
N LYS A 432 -12.75 -21.83 15.40
CA LYS A 432 -13.67 -20.92 16.12
C LYS A 432 -13.40 -21.00 17.60
N GLY A 433 -13.51 -19.88 18.29
CA GLY A 433 -13.25 -19.88 19.72
C GLY A 433 -13.38 -18.53 20.38
N TYR A 434 -12.77 -18.42 21.55
CA TYR A 434 -12.71 -17.20 22.31
C TYR A 434 -11.49 -17.18 23.23
N ASN A 435 -11.18 -16.00 23.75
CA ASN A 435 -10.30 -15.80 24.88
C ASN A 435 -11.13 -15.36 26.10
N ILE A 436 -10.93 -16.01 27.26
CA ILE A 436 -11.62 -15.75 28.55
C ILE A 436 -13.15 -15.98 28.54
N SER A 437 -13.92 -15.32 27.66
CA SER A 437 -15.39 -15.40 27.62
C SER A 437 -15.93 -15.32 26.19
N LYS A 438 -16.95 -16.13 25.92
CA LYS A 438 -17.74 -16.13 24.67
C LYS A 438 -18.70 -14.94 24.57
N ASN A 439 -19.11 -14.34 25.69
CA ASN A 439 -20.09 -13.25 25.74
C ASN A 439 -19.39 -11.89 25.63
N THR A 440 -18.87 -11.58 24.45
CA THR A 440 -18.11 -10.35 24.18
C THR A 440 -18.49 -9.81 22.81
N SER A 441 -18.55 -8.48 22.71
CA SER A 441 -18.72 -7.79 21.43
C SER A 441 -17.41 -7.68 20.65
N LYS A 442 -16.26 -8.04 21.23
CA LYS A 442 -14.94 -7.88 20.60
C LYS A 442 -14.63 -9.08 19.72
N SER A 443 -14.17 -8.84 18.49
CA SER A 443 -13.92 -9.90 17.51
C SER A 443 -12.56 -9.81 16.83
N VAL A 444 -11.93 -10.97 16.63
CA VAL A 444 -10.76 -11.17 15.77
C VAL A 444 -11.14 -12.15 14.66
N ASN A 445 -11.25 -11.66 13.43
CA ASN A 445 -11.57 -12.48 12.28
C ASN A 445 -10.41 -12.50 11.28
N ILE A 446 -10.00 -13.70 10.88
CA ILE A 446 -8.87 -13.90 9.98
C ILE A 446 -9.29 -14.85 8.87
N GLU A 447 -9.23 -14.39 7.62
CA GLU A 447 -9.34 -15.23 6.43
C GLU A 447 -7.97 -15.32 5.74
N ALA A 448 -7.41 -16.52 5.69
CA ALA A 448 -6.10 -16.79 5.10
C ALA A 448 -6.24 -17.73 3.91
N SER A 449 -5.62 -17.39 2.78
CA SER A 449 -5.53 -18.24 1.59
C SER A 449 -4.08 -18.40 1.17
N TYR A 450 -3.58 -19.63 1.14
CA TYR A 450 -2.18 -19.96 0.83
C TYR A 450 -1.17 -19.15 1.65
N SER A 451 -1.47 -18.94 2.93
CA SER A 451 -0.74 -18.01 3.80
C SER A 451 -0.30 -18.67 5.11
N ASP A 452 0.66 -18.06 5.78
CA ASP A 452 1.11 -18.47 7.12
C ASP A 452 0.58 -17.48 8.16
N VAL A 453 -0.12 -17.99 9.17
CA VAL A 453 -0.70 -17.19 10.25
C VAL A 453 -0.07 -17.61 11.58
N VAL A 454 0.54 -16.65 12.27
CA VAL A 454 1.16 -16.82 13.58
C VAL A 454 0.49 -15.89 14.58
N LEU A 455 -0.28 -16.48 15.48
CA LEU A 455 -0.90 -15.80 16.61
C LEU A 455 -0.08 -16.06 17.86
N LYS A 456 0.15 -15.03 18.67
CA LYS A 456 0.97 -15.08 19.89
C LYS A 456 0.20 -14.60 21.10
#